data_AF-A0A1Q8ZCE4-F1
#
_entry.id   AF-A0A1Q8ZCE4-F1
#
_cell.length_a   1.000
_cell.length_b   1.000
_cell.length_c   1.000
_cell.angle_alpha   90.00
_cell.angle_beta   90.00
_cell.angle_gamma   90.00
#
_symmetry.space_group_name_H-M   'P 1'
#
loop_
_entity.id
_entity.type
_entity.pdbx_description
1 polymer ?
#
loop_
_entity_poly.entity_id
_entity_poly.type
_entity_poly.pdbx_seq_one_letter_code
_entity_poly.pdbx_strand_id
1 'polypeptide(L)'
;MKFGRFRAFALITASSILALPLILSSKLAQSQSSVSVHLTMGNPSNAITSTSYPNNYLMVKSQYVLSYNNSKRIPNWVSWQLNSSWLGSAPRQDDFRADTTLPSSFYRVSGSDYSGSGFDRGHMTPSADRTSSVTNNSATFLMTNMIPQSPDNNQGVWANLEDYARTLVGQGKELYIISGAYGSCGTGSAGYKCSFPAKTNPSYAITVPNRTWKVIVVLDRPGLGVSGVTTTTRVISVDIPNTQGVRNANWRSYRVSVDSLEQKTGYNFLSAVPSSVQNVIEAKVDNQ
;
A
#
# COMPACT_ATOMS: atom_id res chain seq x y z
N MET A 1 -26.48 -89.28 -43.48
CA MET A 1 -27.01 -88.17 -44.30
C MET A 1 -27.94 -87.34 -43.42
N LYS A 2 -27.57 -86.07 -43.21
CA LYS A 2 -28.36 -84.89 -42.77
C LYS A 2 -29.43 -84.96 -41.65
N PHE A 3 -29.49 -83.82 -40.96
CA PHE A 3 -30.51 -83.27 -40.06
C PHE A 3 -30.41 -83.74 -38.60
N GLY A 4 -30.45 -82.88 -37.59
CA GLY A 4 -30.73 -81.45 -37.52
C GLY A 4 -31.01 -81.11 -36.05
N ARG A 5 -30.44 -80.00 -35.58
CA ARG A 5 -30.45 -79.49 -34.20
C ARG A 5 -31.86 -79.24 -33.64
N PHE A 6 -32.05 -79.35 -32.33
CA PHE A 6 -32.74 -78.34 -31.49
C PHE A 6 -32.33 -78.54 -30.01
N ARG A 7 -31.67 -77.56 -29.39
CA ARG A 7 -31.55 -77.41 -27.94
C ARG A 7 -31.96 -76.00 -27.56
N ALA A 8 -32.87 -75.93 -26.60
CA ALA A 8 -33.45 -74.72 -26.03
C ALA A 8 -32.38 -73.84 -25.37
N PHE A 9 -32.49 -72.53 -25.56
CA PHE A 9 -31.79 -71.53 -24.76
C PHE A 9 -32.81 -70.73 -23.94
N ALA A 10 -32.57 -70.69 -22.63
CA ALA A 10 -33.34 -69.97 -21.65
C ALA A 10 -33.15 -68.45 -21.78
N LEU A 11 -34.24 -67.71 -21.57
CA LEU A 11 -34.24 -66.26 -21.37
C LEU A 11 -33.53 -65.95 -20.04
N ILE A 12 -32.42 -65.20 -20.10
CA ILE A 12 -31.85 -64.50 -18.94
C ILE A 12 -32.14 -63.02 -19.14
N THR A 13 -33.00 -62.46 -18.30
CA THR A 13 -33.24 -61.02 -18.19
C THR A 13 -32.02 -60.38 -17.51
N ALA A 14 -31.23 -59.62 -18.26
CA ALA A 14 -30.15 -58.80 -17.70
C ALA A 14 -30.75 -57.49 -17.14
N SER A 15 -30.72 -57.34 -15.82
CA SER A 15 -31.01 -56.08 -15.15
C SER A 15 -29.85 -55.10 -15.37
N SER A 16 -30.14 -53.99 -16.06
CA SER A 16 -29.21 -52.89 -16.29
C SER A 16 -28.92 -52.15 -14.98
N ILE A 17 -27.77 -52.39 -14.36
CA ILE A 17 -27.27 -51.53 -13.27
C ILE A 17 -26.62 -50.31 -13.95
N LEU A 18 -27.29 -49.16 -13.90
CA LEU A 18 -26.67 -47.87 -14.23
C LEU A 18 -25.58 -47.57 -13.19
N ALA A 19 -24.32 -47.77 -13.56
CA ALA A 19 -23.20 -47.22 -12.82
C ALA A 19 -23.12 -45.71 -13.11
N LEU A 20 -23.55 -44.87 -12.16
CA LEU A 20 -23.26 -43.44 -12.20
C LEU A 20 -21.74 -43.25 -11.99
N PRO A 21 -21.06 -42.46 -12.84
CA PRO A 21 -19.66 -42.13 -12.60
C PRO A 21 -19.58 -41.23 -11.37
N LEU A 22 -18.88 -41.69 -10.34
CA LEU A 22 -18.50 -40.88 -9.19
C LEU A 22 -17.49 -39.84 -9.69
N ILE A 23 -17.96 -38.65 -10.05
CA ILE A 23 -17.10 -37.52 -10.37
C ILE A 23 -16.43 -37.09 -9.05
N LEU A 24 -15.22 -37.60 -8.80
CA LEU A 24 -14.33 -36.98 -7.83
C LEU A 24 -14.01 -35.57 -8.35
N SER A 25 -14.73 -34.57 -7.83
CA SER A 25 -14.29 -33.18 -7.94
C SER A 25 -12.97 -33.06 -7.19
N SER A 26 -11.88 -33.04 -7.94
CA SER A 26 -10.62 -32.51 -7.45
C SER A 26 -10.88 -31.04 -7.11
N LYS A 27 -11.04 -30.75 -5.82
CA LYS A 27 -10.84 -29.40 -5.30
C LYS A 27 -9.37 -29.06 -5.58
N LEU A 28 -9.12 -28.43 -6.72
CA LEU A 28 -7.90 -27.67 -6.92
C LEU A 28 -7.85 -26.70 -5.73
N ALA A 29 -6.91 -26.94 -4.82
CA ALA A 29 -6.53 -25.98 -3.82
C ALA A 29 -6.12 -24.73 -4.57
N GLN A 30 -7.01 -23.75 -4.63
CA GLN A 30 -6.73 -22.44 -5.15
C GLN A 30 -5.60 -21.91 -4.27
N SER A 31 -4.42 -21.73 -4.86
CA SER A 31 -3.27 -21.24 -4.12
C SER A 31 -3.69 -19.96 -3.42
N GLN A 32 -3.60 -19.97 -2.08
CA GLN A 32 -3.61 -18.73 -1.33
C GLN A 32 -2.47 -17.91 -1.91
N SER A 33 -2.79 -16.94 -2.76
CA SER A 33 -1.92 -15.81 -3.03
C SER A 33 -1.47 -15.34 -1.65
N SER A 34 -0.23 -15.62 -1.27
CA SER A 34 0.30 -15.15 0.00
C SER A 34 0.12 -13.65 0.00
N VAL A 35 -0.70 -13.15 0.92
CA VAL A 35 -0.94 -11.72 1.06
C VAL A 35 0.42 -11.06 1.20
N SER A 36 0.70 -10.03 0.38
CA SER A 36 1.97 -9.31 0.42
C SER A 36 2.33 -8.95 1.86
N VAL A 37 3.61 -9.11 2.25
CA VAL A 37 4.10 -8.71 3.58
C VAL A 37 3.83 -7.22 3.87
N HIS A 38 3.64 -6.41 2.85
CA HIS A 38 3.30 -5.00 2.99
C HIS A 38 1.83 -4.75 3.35
N LEU A 39 0.99 -5.78 3.34
CA LEU A 39 -0.39 -5.74 3.84
C LEU A 39 -0.57 -6.60 5.09
N THR A 40 0.51 -6.90 5.84
CA THR A 40 0.40 -7.64 7.10
C THR A 40 -0.59 -6.97 8.06
N MET A 41 -0.62 -5.63 8.11
CA MET A 41 -1.57 -4.88 8.95
C MET A 41 -2.95 -4.69 8.30
N GLY A 42 -3.22 -5.28 7.13
CA GLY A 42 -4.50 -5.16 6.44
C GLY A 42 -4.52 -4.14 5.31
N ASN A 43 -5.68 -4.01 4.68
CA ASN A 43 -5.94 -3.14 3.53
C ASN A 43 -6.86 -1.97 3.96
N PRO A 44 -6.33 -0.74 4.12
CA PRO A 44 -7.05 0.35 4.78
C PRO A 44 -8.39 0.76 4.14
N SER A 45 -8.48 0.65 2.82
CA SER A 45 -9.64 1.13 2.06
C SER A 45 -10.34 0.00 1.29
N ASN A 46 -10.03 -1.26 1.59
CA ASN A 46 -10.50 -2.42 0.81
C ASN A 46 -10.23 -2.26 -0.69
N ALA A 47 -9.08 -1.69 -1.05
CA ALA A 47 -8.68 -1.49 -2.44
C ALA A 47 -8.55 -2.85 -3.15
N ILE A 48 -8.96 -2.91 -4.43
CA ILE A 48 -8.86 -4.12 -5.25
C ILE A 48 -8.23 -3.81 -6.60
N THR A 49 -7.56 -4.81 -7.20
CA THR A 49 -6.90 -4.67 -8.52
C THR A 49 -7.94 -4.77 -9.64
N SER A 50 -8.84 -3.79 -9.72
CA SER A 50 -9.91 -3.75 -10.73
C SER A 50 -10.10 -2.34 -11.28
N THR A 51 -10.09 -2.21 -12.60
CA THR A 51 -10.35 -0.94 -13.31
C THR A 51 -11.78 -0.44 -13.12
N SER A 52 -12.70 -1.26 -12.57
CA SER A 52 -14.02 -0.83 -12.12
C SER A 52 -13.95 0.08 -10.88
N TYR A 53 -12.83 0.06 -10.15
CA TYR A 53 -12.58 0.89 -8.96
C TYR A 53 -11.35 1.79 -9.19
N PRO A 54 -11.38 2.67 -10.20
CA PRO A 54 -10.19 3.40 -10.65
C PRO A 54 -9.62 4.37 -9.60
N ASN A 55 -10.43 4.77 -8.63
CA ASN A 55 -10.03 5.69 -7.55
C ASN A 55 -9.65 4.97 -6.25
N ASN A 56 -9.66 3.64 -6.25
CA ASN A 56 -9.24 2.78 -5.15
C ASN A 56 -8.55 1.52 -5.69
N TYR A 57 -7.67 1.72 -6.68
CA TYR A 57 -7.07 0.65 -7.47
C TYR A 57 -5.85 0.08 -6.75
N LEU A 58 -5.92 -1.18 -6.31
CA LEU A 58 -4.83 -1.83 -5.60
C LEU A 58 -3.69 -2.20 -6.55
N MET A 59 -2.49 -1.73 -6.23
CA MET A 59 -1.26 -2.11 -6.91
C MET A 59 -0.34 -2.79 -5.91
N VAL A 60 0.06 -4.02 -6.21
CA VAL A 60 0.98 -4.80 -5.40
C VAL A 60 2.34 -4.83 -6.09
N LYS A 61 3.38 -4.37 -5.40
CA LYS A 61 4.78 -4.46 -5.83
C LYS A 61 5.57 -5.22 -4.78
N SER A 62 6.75 -5.70 -5.16
CA SER A 62 7.64 -6.42 -4.23
C SER A 62 8.15 -5.53 -3.11
N GLN A 63 8.17 -4.20 -3.28
CA GLN A 63 8.74 -3.25 -2.33
C GLN A 63 7.70 -2.56 -1.44
N TYR A 64 6.46 -2.43 -1.90
CA TYR A 64 5.36 -1.76 -1.21
C TYR A 64 4.04 -2.09 -1.92
N VAL A 65 2.93 -1.82 -1.25
CA VAL A 65 1.57 -1.95 -1.80
C VAL A 65 0.86 -0.62 -1.68
N LEU A 66 0.04 -0.24 -2.66
CA LEU A 66 -0.70 1.01 -2.62
C LEU A 66 -2.14 0.86 -3.12
N SER A 67 -3.00 1.77 -2.65
CA SER A 67 -4.24 2.12 -3.34
C SER A 67 -3.99 3.38 -4.17
N TYR A 68 -4.11 3.26 -5.49
CA TYR A 68 -3.95 4.39 -6.41
C TYR A 68 -5.30 5.06 -6.71
N ASN A 69 -5.28 6.39 -6.80
CA ASN A 69 -6.44 7.19 -7.15
C ASN A 69 -6.27 7.83 -8.54
N ASN A 70 -6.91 7.24 -9.56
CA ASN A 70 -6.77 7.71 -10.94
C ASN A 70 -7.28 9.15 -11.15
N SER A 71 -8.33 9.57 -10.44
CA SER A 71 -8.83 10.95 -10.50
C SER A 71 -7.90 11.95 -9.82
N LYS A 72 -7.20 11.57 -8.75
CA LYS A 72 -6.26 12.49 -8.08
C LYS A 72 -4.84 12.44 -8.66
N ARG A 73 -4.51 11.34 -9.36
CA ARG A 73 -3.18 11.02 -9.89
C ARG A 73 -2.08 10.95 -8.83
N ILE A 74 -2.46 10.48 -7.65
CA ILE A 74 -1.61 10.24 -6.47
C ILE A 74 -2.14 8.98 -5.75
N PRO A 75 -1.35 8.31 -4.89
CA PRO A 75 -1.88 7.25 -4.05
C PRO A 75 -2.87 7.81 -3.01
N ASN A 76 -3.90 7.03 -2.67
CA ASN A 76 -4.68 7.23 -1.46
C ASN A 76 -3.83 6.90 -0.22
N TRP A 77 -3.12 5.78 -0.30
CA TRP A 77 -2.16 5.31 0.70
C TRP A 77 -1.13 4.38 0.05
N VAL A 78 0.03 4.27 0.68
CA VAL A 78 1.10 3.31 0.39
C VAL A 78 1.50 2.64 1.70
N SER A 79 1.58 1.32 1.69
CA SER A 79 1.90 0.46 2.83
C SER A 79 3.17 -0.34 2.55
N TRP A 80 4.05 -0.44 3.53
CA TRP A 80 5.30 -1.19 3.42
C TRP A 80 5.80 -1.70 4.77
N GLN A 81 6.60 -2.77 4.70
CA GLN A 81 7.36 -3.28 5.84
C GLN A 81 8.73 -2.60 5.84
N LEU A 82 9.26 -2.30 7.01
CA LEU A 82 10.63 -1.83 7.17
C LEU A 82 11.31 -2.60 8.30
N ASN A 83 12.39 -3.28 7.95
CA ASN A 83 13.33 -3.94 8.87
C ASN A 83 14.71 -3.92 8.20
N SER A 84 15.73 -4.46 8.87
CA SER A 84 17.12 -4.41 8.39
C SER A 84 17.33 -5.06 7.01
N SER A 85 16.50 -6.04 6.61
CA SER A 85 16.65 -6.72 5.31
C SER A 85 16.33 -5.84 4.09
N TRP A 86 15.59 -4.74 4.31
CA TRP A 86 15.28 -3.75 3.27
C TRP A 86 16.38 -2.71 3.09
N LEU A 87 17.34 -2.67 4.02
CA LEU A 87 18.43 -1.72 4.06
C LEU A 87 19.72 -2.35 3.54
N GLY A 88 20.55 -1.53 2.91
CA GLY A 88 21.84 -1.91 2.35
C GLY A 88 22.59 -0.67 1.87
N SER A 89 23.48 -0.85 0.89
CA SER A 89 24.36 0.19 0.36
C SER A 89 24.01 0.64 -1.06
N ALA A 90 22.86 0.24 -1.60
CA ALA A 90 22.47 0.66 -2.94
C ALA A 90 22.31 2.19 -2.99
N PRO A 91 22.92 2.87 -3.97
CA PRO A 91 22.80 4.31 -4.08
C PRO A 91 21.36 4.70 -4.41
N ARG A 92 21.01 5.94 -4.07
CA ARG A 92 19.78 6.58 -4.51
C ARG A 92 19.77 6.70 -6.04
N GLN A 93 18.67 6.31 -6.68
CA GLN A 93 18.61 6.24 -8.15
C GLN A 93 18.13 7.55 -8.82
N ASP A 94 17.27 8.32 -8.17
CA ASP A 94 16.71 9.58 -8.69
C ASP A 94 16.05 9.47 -10.09
N ASP A 95 15.59 8.27 -10.45
CA ASP A 95 15.00 7.92 -11.74
C ASP A 95 13.47 8.06 -11.74
N PHE A 96 12.99 9.27 -11.40
CA PHE A 96 11.57 9.61 -11.35
C PHE A 96 10.87 9.31 -12.68
N ARG A 97 9.97 8.32 -12.69
CA ARG A 97 9.37 7.82 -13.92
C ARG A 97 7.92 7.36 -13.77
N ALA A 98 7.23 7.38 -14.90
CA ALA A 98 5.89 6.85 -15.01
C ALA A 98 5.85 5.35 -14.68
N ASP A 99 4.79 4.92 -13.99
CA ASP A 99 4.57 3.51 -13.69
C ASP A 99 3.85 2.83 -14.86
N THR A 100 4.58 2.00 -15.59
CA THR A 100 4.07 1.30 -16.77
C THR A 100 3.09 0.18 -16.44
N THR A 101 2.96 -0.20 -15.15
CA THR A 101 1.99 -1.22 -14.71
C THR A 101 0.59 -0.65 -14.46
N LEU A 102 0.40 0.66 -14.54
CA LEU A 102 -0.93 1.25 -14.51
C LEU A 102 -1.73 0.83 -15.76
N PRO A 103 -3.06 0.60 -15.64
CA PRO A 103 -3.95 0.39 -16.79
C PRO A 103 -3.72 1.44 -17.88
N SER A 104 -3.79 1.04 -19.14
CA SER A 104 -3.55 1.95 -20.28
C SER A 104 -4.57 3.09 -20.37
N SER A 105 -5.75 2.92 -19.78
CA SER A 105 -6.78 3.96 -19.66
C SER A 105 -6.48 5.01 -18.60
N PHE A 106 -5.47 4.79 -17.74
CA PHE A 106 -5.08 5.72 -16.69
C PHE A 106 -3.95 6.60 -17.20
N TYR A 107 -4.01 7.89 -16.88
CA TYR A 107 -2.88 8.78 -17.17
C TYR A 107 -1.70 8.40 -16.27
N ARG A 108 -0.54 8.15 -16.88
CA ARG A 108 0.68 7.78 -16.17
C ARG A 108 1.51 9.03 -15.93
N VAL A 109 1.42 9.55 -14.72
CA VAL A 109 2.21 10.71 -14.29
C VAL A 109 3.69 10.46 -14.52
N SER A 110 4.36 11.40 -15.18
CA SER A 110 5.81 11.38 -15.37
C SER A 110 6.52 12.25 -14.34
N GLY A 111 7.82 12.05 -14.15
CA GLY A 111 8.62 12.92 -13.27
C GLY A 111 8.50 14.39 -13.67
N SER A 112 8.57 14.73 -14.95
CA SER A 112 8.53 16.12 -15.42
C SER A 112 7.18 16.81 -15.22
N ASP A 113 6.10 16.08 -14.91
CA ASP A 113 4.77 16.66 -14.69
C ASP A 113 4.70 17.61 -13.49
N TYR A 114 5.59 17.44 -12.51
CA TYR A 114 5.68 18.28 -11.30
C TYR A 114 6.49 19.57 -11.53
N SER A 115 7.22 19.67 -12.64
CA SER A 115 8.19 20.74 -12.86
C SER A 115 7.51 22.11 -12.95
N GLY A 116 7.95 23.06 -12.11
CA GLY A 116 7.37 24.40 -12.03
C GLY A 116 6.11 24.51 -11.16
N SER A 117 5.65 23.41 -10.53
CA SER A 117 4.48 23.43 -9.65
C SER A 117 4.74 24.13 -8.30
N GLY A 118 6.00 24.19 -7.87
CA GLY A 118 6.38 24.61 -6.51
C GLY A 118 6.23 23.51 -5.44
N PHE A 119 5.91 22.28 -5.84
CA PHE A 119 5.85 21.12 -4.97
C PHE A 119 6.94 20.11 -5.32
N ASP A 120 7.48 19.47 -4.28
CA ASP A 120 8.38 18.34 -4.42
C ASP A 120 7.61 17.09 -4.87
N ARG A 121 8.37 16.13 -5.43
CA ARG A 121 7.93 14.75 -5.65
C ARG A 121 8.09 13.99 -4.32
N GLY A 122 7.12 14.18 -3.43
CA GLY A 122 7.14 13.63 -2.07
C GLY A 122 6.90 12.14 -2.08
N HIS A 123 7.87 11.36 -1.58
CA HIS A 123 7.77 9.91 -1.52
C HIS A 123 6.85 9.48 -0.38
N MET A 124 5.99 8.48 -0.62
CA MET A 124 5.29 7.78 0.46
C MET A 124 6.17 6.69 1.07
N THR A 125 6.66 5.75 0.23
CA THR A 125 7.77 4.87 0.60
C THR A 125 9.09 5.56 0.25
N PRO A 126 9.92 5.98 1.22
CA PRO A 126 11.12 6.75 0.93
C PRO A 126 12.23 5.89 0.34
N SER A 127 13.07 6.50 -0.50
CA SER A 127 14.22 5.83 -1.12
C SER A 127 15.16 5.19 -0.10
N ALA A 128 15.40 5.86 1.04
CA ALA A 128 16.29 5.37 2.10
C ALA A 128 15.76 4.12 2.83
N ASP A 129 14.48 3.76 2.66
CA ASP A 129 13.90 2.54 3.20
C ASP A 129 14.09 1.34 2.28
N ARG A 130 14.66 1.54 1.08
CA ARG A 130 14.84 0.51 0.04
C ARG A 130 16.24 0.57 -0.54
N THR A 131 17.25 0.28 0.27
CA THR A 131 18.67 0.33 -0.14
C THR A 131 19.34 -1.04 -0.23
N SER A 132 18.59 -2.13 -0.09
CA SER A 132 19.12 -3.50 -0.25
C SER A 132 19.54 -3.85 -1.69
N SER A 133 18.97 -3.18 -2.70
CA SER A 133 19.41 -3.33 -4.09
C SER A 133 19.03 -2.11 -4.92
N VAL A 134 19.72 -1.91 -6.06
CA VAL A 134 19.39 -0.87 -7.04
C VAL A 134 17.93 -0.98 -7.51
N THR A 135 17.45 -2.20 -7.77
CA THR A 135 16.06 -2.46 -8.17
C THR A 135 15.07 -2.03 -7.10
N ASN A 136 15.34 -2.35 -5.82
CA ASN A 136 14.46 -1.95 -4.73
C ASN A 136 14.43 -0.43 -4.55
N ASN A 137 15.58 0.23 -4.69
CA ASN A 137 15.67 1.67 -4.58
C ASN A 137 14.94 2.37 -5.74
N SER A 138 15.24 1.97 -6.99
CA SER A 138 14.61 2.50 -8.20
C SER A 138 13.08 2.36 -8.17
N ALA A 139 12.55 1.29 -7.55
CA ALA A 139 11.09 1.11 -7.42
C ALA A 139 10.43 2.25 -6.62
N THR A 140 11.14 2.91 -5.71
CA THR A 140 10.58 4.04 -4.92
C THR A 140 10.37 5.31 -5.77
N PHE A 141 11.00 5.41 -6.93
CA PHE A 141 10.92 6.56 -7.85
C PHE A 141 9.79 6.45 -8.89
N LEU A 142 8.95 5.41 -8.81
CA LEU A 142 7.72 5.34 -9.60
C LEU A 142 6.76 6.44 -9.14
N MET A 143 6.20 7.20 -10.09
CA MET A 143 5.31 8.33 -9.76
C MET A 143 4.01 7.92 -9.07
N THR A 144 3.63 6.64 -9.10
CA THR A 144 2.54 6.08 -8.30
C THR A 144 2.81 6.11 -6.78
N ASN A 145 4.07 6.28 -6.37
CA ASN A 145 4.52 6.46 -4.98
C ASN A 145 4.66 7.94 -4.57
N MET A 146 4.28 8.89 -5.44
CA MET A 146 4.50 10.31 -5.22
C MET A 146 3.21 11.08 -4.92
N ILE A 147 3.34 12.10 -4.07
CA ILE A 147 2.35 13.17 -3.91
C ILE A 147 3.02 14.53 -4.13
N PRO A 148 2.28 15.59 -4.50
CA PRO A 148 2.76 16.96 -4.38
C PRO A 148 2.94 17.33 -2.93
N GLN A 149 4.19 17.44 -2.49
CA GLN A 149 4.52 17.77 -1.11
C GLN A 149 5.20 19.13 -1.04
N SER A 150 4.78 19.97 -0.10
CA SER A 150 5.46 21.23 0.20
C SER A 150 6.94 20.94 0.50
N PRO A 151 7.90 21.68 -0.09
CA PRO A 151 9.32 21.51 0.22
C PRO A 151 9.66 21.51 1.72
N ASP A 152 8.99 22.35 2.51
CA ASP A 152 9.19 22.43 3.96
C ASP A 152 8.64 21.21 4.70
N ASN A 153 7.55 20.63 4.19
CA ASN A 153 7.03 19.37 4.70
C ASN A 153 7.99 18.22 4.35
N ASN A 154 8.25 18.02 3.05
CA ASN A 154 9.03 16.91 2.50
C ASN A 154 10.44 16.84 3.08
N GLN A 155 11.17 17.94 3.04
CA GLN A 155 12.60 17.98 3.36
C GLN A 155 12.87 18.37 4.83
N GLY A 156 11.82 18.52 5.62
CA GLY A 156 11.86 18.91 7.03
C GLY A 156 11.15 17.89 7.90
N VAL A 157 9.97 18.26 8.40
CA VAL A 157 9.18 17.46 9.35
C VAL A 157 8.91 16.02 8.87
N TRP A 158 8.65 15.80 7.58
CA TRP A 158 8.42 14.46 7.02
C TRP A 158 9.70 13.62 7.01
N ALA A 159 10.80 14.16 6.46
CA ALA A 159 12.10 13.51 6.46
C ALA A 159 12.58 13.14 7.87
N ASN A 160 12.37 14.03 8.85
CA ASN A 160 12.73 13.79 10.25
C ASN A 160 11.98 12.58 10.86
N LEU A 161 10.72 12.36 10.48
CA LEU A 161 9.97 11.17 10.91
C LEU A 161 10.48 9.90 10.20
N GLU A 162 10.86 10.00 8.94
CA GLU A 162 11.45 8.88 8.19
C GLU A 162 12.81 8.45 8.76
N ASP A 163 13.66 9.41 9.13
CA ASP A 163 14.93 9.15 9.83
C ASP A 163 14.69 8.49 11.19
N TYR A 164 13.66 8.93 11.93
CA TYR A 164 13.30 8.31 13.19
C TYR A 164 12.83 6.86 13.01
N ALA A 165 12.03 6.56 11.99
CA ALA A 165 11.63 5.19 11.66
C ALA A 165 12.86 4.30 11.40
N ARG A 166 13.85 4.78 10.63
CA ARG A 166 15.11 4.05 10.41
C ARG A 166 15.95 3.91 11.68
N THR A 167 15.91 4.89 12.59
CA THR A 167 16.57 4.79 13.90
C THR A 167 16.00 3.63 14.71
N LEU A 168 14.67 3.44 14.72
CA LEU A 168 14.01 2.31 15.38
C LEU A 168 14.44 0.97 14.77
N VAL A 169 14.58 0.91 13.44
CA VAL A 169 15.07 -0.29 12.76
C VAL A 169 16.53 -0.60 13.15
N GLY A 170 17.37 0.43 13.27
CA GLY A 170 18.74 0.31 13.78
C GLY A 170 18.81 -0.22 15.22
N GLN A 171 17.73 -0.06 16.00
CA GLN A 171 17.58 -0.64 17.34
C GLN A 171 17.03 -2.08 17.31
N GLY A 172 16.97 -2.72 16.13
CA GLY A 172 16.52 -4.10 15.97
C GLY A 172 15.00 -4.28 15.90
N LYS A 173 14.24 -3.18 15.74
CA LYS A 173 12.78 -3.23 15.61
C LYS A 173 12.36 -3.53 14.17
N GLU A 174 11.14 -4.04 14.03
CA GLU A 174 10.46 -4.17 12.75
C GLU A 174 9.25 -3.25 12.71
N LEU A 175 9.07 -2.55 11.60
CA LEU A 175 8.01 -1.59 11.41
C LEU A 175 7.07 -2.02 10.28
N TYR A 176 5.78 -1.78 10.48
CA TYR A 176 4.79 -1.77 9.42
C TYR A 176 4.24 -0.36 9.28
N ILE A 177 4.42 0.22 8.10
CA ILE A 177 4.19 1.65 7.86
C ILE A 177 3.13 1.80 6.79
N ILE A 178 2.15 2.66 7.05
CA ILE A 178 1.13 3.09 6.09
C ILE A 178 1.19 4.61 6.03
N SER A 179 1.31 5.18 4.84
CA SER A 179 1.31 6.63 4.68
C SER A 179 0.49 7.06 3.48
N GLY A 180 0.05 8.31 3.47
CA GLY A 180 -0.71 8.87 2.38
C GLY A 180 -0.99 10.35 2.58
N ALA A 181 -1.97 10.84 1.83
CA ALA A 181 -2.40 12.22 1.90
C ALA A 181 -3.91 12.33 1.70
N TYR A 182 -4.52 13.35 2.29
CA TYR A 182 -5.95 13.63 2.11
C TYR A 182 -6.21 15.13 1.95
N GLY A 183 -7.48 15.44 1.70
CA GLY A 183 -7.96 16.79 1.43
C GLY A 183 -7.44 17.35 0.11
N SER A 184 -7.59 18.66 -0.03
CA SER A 184 -7.18 19.42 -1.21
C SER A 184 -6.62 20.77 -0.77
N CYS A 185 -5.74 21.31 -1.61
CA CYS A 185 -5.16 22.64 -1.49
C CYS A 185 -4.08 22.80 -0.41
N GLY A 186 -2.83 22.52 -0.80
CA GLY A 186 -1.63 22.79 0.00
C GLY A 186 -0.90 24.05 -0.47
N THR A 187 0.17 24.40 0.24
CA THR A 187 1.03 25.55 -0.10
C THR A 187 2.44 25.07 -0.39
N GLY A 188 2.88 25.24 -1.64
CA GLY A 188 4.25 24.97 -2.07
C GLY A 188 5.08 26.25 -2.16
N SER A 189 6.31 26.15 -2.68
CA SER A 189 7.18 27.31 -2.87
C SER A 189 6.66 28.31 -3.92
N ALA A 190 5.76 27.86 -4.80
CA ALA A 190 5.04 28.70 -5.76
C ALA A 190 3.62 29.08 -5.28
N GLY A 191 3.35 28.99 -3.97
CA GLY A 191 2.10 29.41 -3.35
C GLY A 191 1.05 28.31 -3.21
N TYR A 192 -0.16 28.74 -2.85
CA TYR A 192 -1.32 27.88 -2.60
C TYR A 192 -1.87 27.29 -3.91
N LYS A 193 -2.07 25.97 -3.95
CA LYS A 193 -2.63 25.26 -5.13
C LYS A 193 -3.46 24.07 -4.68
N CYS A 194 -4.63 23.89 -5.29
CA CYS A 194 -5.47 22.69 -5.15
C CYS A 194 -5.08 21.58 -6.13
N SER A 195 -4.53 21.96 -7.28
CA SER A 195 -4.02 21.08 -8.32
C SER A 195 -3.10 21.87 -9.24
N PHE A 196 -2.35 21.17 -10.10
CA PHE A 196 -1.63 21.78 -11.22
C PHE A 196 -1.72 20.87 -12.46
N PRO A 197 -1.73 21.45 -13.67
CA PRO A 197 -1.74 20.67 -14.91
C PRO A 197 -0.44 19.85 -15.02
N ALA A 198 -0.56 18.62 -15.48
CA ALA A 198 0.60 17.78 -15.78
C ALA A 198 1.38 18.40 -16.95
N LYS A 199 2.67 18.69 -16.74
CA LYS A 199 3.50 19.37 -17.74
C LYS A 199 3.56 18.65 -19.09
N THR A 200 3.58 17.32 -19.11
CA THR A 200 3.67 16.54 -20.36
C THR A 200 2.33 16.36 -21.07
N ASN A 201 1.21 16.48 -20.36
CA ASN A 201 -0.13 16.50 -20.94
C ASN A 201 -1.10 17.35 -20.10
N PRO A 202 -1.26 18.66 -20.41
CA PRO A 202 -2.06 19.58 -19.63
C PRO A 202 -3.56 19.27 -19.56
N SER A 203 -4.06 18.31 -20.36
CA SER A 203 -5.43 17.80 -20.23
C SER A 203 -5.67 17.05 -18.92
N TYR A 204 -4.61 16.69 -18.20
CA TYR A 204 -4.66 16.07 -16.88
C TYR A 204 -4.12 17.03 -15.82
N ALA A 205 -4.66 16.94 -14.60
CA ALA A 205 -4.20 17.71 -13.46
C ALA A 205 -3.92 16.79 -12.26
N ILE A 206 -2.83 17.06 -11.55
CA ILE A 206 -2.42 16.33 -10.35
C ILE A 206 -2.96 17.08 -9.13
N THR A 207 -3.66 16.37 -8.25
CA THR A 207 -4.23 16.96 -7.03
C THR A 207 -3.14 17.25 -6.02
N VAL A 208 -3.20 18.43 -5.40
CA VAL A 208 -2.35 18.81 -4.28
C VAL A 208 -3.13 18.57 -2.98
N PRO A 209 -2.69 17.63 -2.12
CA PRO A 209 -3.32 17.44 -0.81
C PRO A 209 -2.96 18.57 0.15
N ASN A 210 -3.80 18.84 1.15
CA ASN A 210 -3.49 19.80 2.22
C ASN A 210 -2.90 19.13 3.47
N ARG A 211 -2.98 17.80 3.57
CA ARG A 211 -2.52 17.02 4.73
C ARG A 211 -1.78 15.78 4.27
N THR A 212 -0.68 15.47 4.96
CA THR A 212 0.10 14.23 4.81
C THR A 212 0.09 13.47 6.12
N TRP A 213 -0.17 12.17 6.09
CA TRP A 213 -0.31 11.36 7.30
C TRP A 213 0.52 10.09 7.20
N LYS A 214 0.91 9.54 8.36
CA LYS A 214 1.66 8.29 8.46
C LYS A 214 1.26 7.56 9.74
N VAL A 215 1.08 6.25 9.66
CA VAL A 215 0.87 5.31 10.77
C VAL A 215 2.03 4.32 10.76
N ILE A 216 2.68 4.13 11.90
CA ILE A 216 3.84 3.25 12.09
C ILE A 216 3.54 2.32 13.27
N VAL A 217 3.36 1.04 12.99
CA VAL A 217 3.31 -0.01 14.01
C VAL A 217 4.74 -0.46 14.30
N VAL A 218 5.13 -0.45 15.58
CA VAL A 218 6.50 -0.77 16.01
C VAL A 218 6.51 -2.11 16.74
N LEU A 219 7.10 -3.14 16.13
CA LEU A 219 7.32 -4.43 16.78
C LEU A 219 8.71 -4.48 17.41
N ASP A 220 8.76 -4.82 18.70
CA ASP A 220 10.01 -4.91 19.46
C ASP A 220 10.90 -6.09 19.03
N ARG A 221 10.32 -7.06 18.31
CA ARG A 221 11.04 -8.19 17.73
C ARG A 221 10.57 -8.42 16.29
N PRO A 222 11.50 -8.56 15.32
CA PRO A 222 11.14 -8.87 13.94
C PRO A 222 10.48 -10.23 13.77
N GLY A 223 9.68 -10.37 12.72
CA GLY A 223 9.13 -11.64 12.26
C GLY A 223 7.86 -12.09 12.98
N LEU A 224 7.33 -11.30 13.91
CA LEU A 224 6.09 -11.64 14.62
C LEU A 224 4.83 -11.36 13.76
N GLY A 225 4.90 -10.41 12.83
CA GLY A 225 3.72 -9.99 12.06
C GLY A 225 2.56 -9.56 12.96
N VAL A 226 1.33 -9.90 12.57
CA VAL A 226 0.11 -9.52 13.32
C VAL A 226 0.09 -10.09 14.74
N SER A 227 0.62 -11.30 14.96
CA SER A 227 0.59 -11.93 16.29
C SER A 227 1.49 -11.22 17.30
N GLY A 228 2.41 -10.37 16.84
CA GLY A 228 3.22 -9.49 17.68
C GLY A 228 2.53 -8.19 18.10
N VAL A 229 1.34 -7.88 17.56
CA VAL A 229 0.59 -6.68 17.89
C VAL A 229 -0.33 -6.96 19.09
N THR A 230 -0.07 -6.26 20.19
CA THR A 230 -0.81 -6.35 21.45
C THR A 230 -1.30 -4.96 21.87
N THR A 231 -2.08 -4.90 22.95
CA THR A 231 -2.61 -3.64 23.51
C THR A 231 -1.53 -2.67 24.04
N THR A 232 -0.29 -3.15 24.16
CA THR A 232 0.89 -2.37 24.57
C THR A 232 1.83 -2.06 23.40
N THR A 233 1.55 -2.55 22.19
CA THR A 233 2.37 -2.24 21.01
C THR A 233 2.36 -0.74 20.75
N ARG A 234 3.56 -0.17 20.54
CA ARG A 234 3.71 1.24 20.20
C ARG A 234 3.23 1.48 18.77
N VAL A 235 2.31 2.44 18.62
CA VAL A 235 1.85 2.93 17.33
C VAL A 235 2.08 4.43 17.26
N ILE A 236 2.87 4.87 16.28
CA ILE A 236 3.12 6.29 16.03
C ILE A 236 2.23 6.71 14.87
N SER A 237 1.40 7.72 15.05
CA SER A 237 0.63 8.30 13.96
C SER A 237 0.72 9.82 13.93
N VAL A 238 0.85 10.40 12.74
CA VAL A 238 0.97 11.85 12.54
C VAL A 238 0.02 12.35 11.46
N ASP A 239 -0.36 13.61 11.58
CA ASP A 239 -1.16 14.33 10.60
C ASP A 239 -0.57 15.74 10.40
N ILE A 240 0.24 15.88 9.35
CA ILE A 240 1.10 17.04 9.09
C ILE A 240 0.47 17.92 8.01
N PRO A 241 0.39 19.25 8.20
CA PRO A 241 -0.07 20.16 7.15
C PRO A 241 0.91 20.22 5.98
N ASN A 242 0.39 20.12 4.77
CA ASN A 242 1.18 20.21 3.54
C ASN A 242 1.37 21.67 3.11
N THR A 243 2.15 22.40 3.92
CA THR A 243 2.33 23.85 3.80
C THR A 243 3.79 24.27 3.94
N GLN A 244 4.11 25.48 3.52
CA GLN A 244 5.36 26.16 3.87
C GLN A 244 5.36 26.58 5.35
N GLY A 245 6.53 26.84 5.92
CA GLY A 245 6.72 27.30 7.30
C GLY A 245 6.88 26.18 8.34
N VAL A 246 6.85 24.91 7.92
CA VAL A 246 6.96 23.75 8.83
C VAL A 246 8.32 23.05 8.81
N ARG A 247 9.30 23.58 8.04
CA ARG A 247 10.62 22.98 7.83
C ARG A 247 11.27 22.46 9.12
N ASN A 248 11.26 23.31 10.15
CA ASN A 248 11.95 23.08 11.41
C ASN A 248 11.00 22.58 12.52
N ALA A 249 9.74 22.30 12.19
CA ALA A 249 8.79 21.78 13.16
C ALA A 249 9.16 20.35 13.57
N ASN A 250 8.97 20.03 14.85
CA ASN A 250 9.12 18.67 15.33
C ASN A 250 7.90 17.84 14.91
N TRP A 251 8.11 16.70 14.26
CA TRP A 251 7.02 15.82 13.84
C TRP A 251 6.14 15.35 15.01
N ARG A 252 6.71 15.30 16.23
CA ARG A 252 5.99 14.96 17.46
C ARG A 252 4.85 15.91 17.78
N SER A 253 4.93 17.17 17.34
CA SER A 253 3.88 18.17 17.52
C SER A 253 2.65 17.90 16.65
N TYR A 254 2.75 16.99 15.68
CA TYR A 254 1.65 16.61 14.78
C TYR A 254 1.12 15.20 15.07
N ARG A 255 1.47 14.62 16.22
CA ARG A 255 0.97 13.31 16.62
C ARG A 255 -0.54 13.35 16.84
N VAL A 256 -1.20 12.31 16.38
CA VAL A 256 -2.62 12.06 16.56
C VAL A 256 -2.84 10.60 16.95
N SER A 257 -4.08 10.22 17.23
CA SER A 257 -4.49 8.84 17.36
C SER A 257 -4.79 8.25 15.97
N VAL A 258 -4.75 6.94 15.82
CA VAL A 258 -5.15 6.28 14.57
C VAL A 258 -6.64 6.53 14.31
N ASP A 259 -7.49 6.46 15.35
CA ASP A 259 -8.92 6.81 15.26
C ASP A 259 -9.16 8.19 14.61
N SER A 260 -8.31 9.18 14.94
CA SER A 260 -8.42 10.52 14.35
C SER A 260 -8.15 10.49 12.84
N LEU A 261 -7.18 9.69 12.39
CA LEU A 261 -6.90 9.52 10.97
C LEU A 261 -8.01 8.74 10.27
N GLU A 262 -8.59 7.71 10.90
CA GLU A 262 -9.73 6.97 10.36
C GLU A 262 -10.93 7.89 10.13
N GLN A 263 -11.27 8.73 11.11
CA GLN A 263 -12.34 9.72 10.97
C GLN A 263 -12.12 10.70 9.81
N LYS A 264 -10.86 11.10 9.55
CA LYS A 264 -10.51 12.05 8.48
C LYS A 264 -10.44 11.41 7.10
N THR A 265 -10.09 10.13 7.02
CA THR A 265 -9.83 9.43 5.76
C THR A 265 -10.96 8.51 5.33
N GLY A 266 -11.79 8.06 6.27
CA GLY A 266 -12.78 7.00 6.08
C GLY A 266 -12.18 5.61 5.94
N TYR A 267 -10.90 5.43 6.30
CA TYR A 267 -10.20 4.14 6.24
C TYR A 267 -10.35 3.37 7.55
N ASN A 268 -10.13 2.06 7.49
CA ASN A 268 -9.95 1.18 8.64
C ASN A 268 -8.49 0.69 8.62
N PHE A 269 -7.62 1.37 9.35
CA PHE A 269 -6.22 0.97 9.48
C PHE A 269 -6.11 -0.27 10.36
N LEU A 270 -4.98 -0.97 10.26
CA LEU A 270 -4.69 -2.14 11.08
C LEU A 270 -5.78 -3.23 11.05
N SER A 271 -6.60 -3.27 9.99
CA SER A 271 -7.80 -4.13 9.87
C SER A 271 -7.55 -5.64 10.01
N ALA A 272 -6.28 -6.08 9.92
CA ALA A 272 -5.88 -7.47 10.19
C ALA A 272 -5.63 -7.77 11.68
N VAL A 273 -5.44 -6.75 12.53
CA VAL A 273 -5.23 -6.87 13.98
C VAL A 273 -6.57 -7.18 14.66
N PRO A 274 -6.65 -7.99 15.73
CA PRO A 274 -7.91 -8.23 16.43
C PRO A 274 -8.55 -6.93 16.95
N SER A 275 -9.87 -6.79 16.79
CA SER A 275 -10.58 -5.55 17.18
C SER A 275 -10.42 -5.18 18.65
N SER A 276 -10.26 -6.16 19.56
CA SER A 276 -9.98 -5.90 20.98
C SER A 276 -8.63 -5.22 21.22
N VAL A 277 -7.66 -5.43 20.32
CA VAL A 277 -6.35 -4.77 20.34
C VAL A 277 -6.43 -3.42 19.63
N GLN A 278 -7.07 -3.35 18.46
CA GLN A 278 -7.31 -2.09 17.71
C GLN A 278 -7.93 -1.02 18.61
N ASN A 279 -9.05 -1.35 19.29
CA ASN A 279 -9.77 -0.46 20.21
C ASN A 279 -8.88 0.18 21.30
N VAL A 280 -7.74 -0.43 21.64
CA VAL A 280 -6.80 0.09 22.64
C VAL A 280 -5.66 0.88 22.00
N ILE A 281 -5.04 0.36 20.93
CA ILE A 281 -3.86 1.01 20.34
C ILE A 281 -4.23 2.19 19.44
N GLU A 282 -5.40 2.16 18.82
CA GLU A 282 -5.84 3.16 17.84
C GLU A 282 -6.40 4.42 18.50
N ALA A 283 -6.96 4.28 19.71
CA ALA A 283 -7.45 5.39 20.53
C ALA A 283 -6.32 6.21 21.19
N LYS A 284 -5.10 5.65 21.29
CA LYS A 284 -3.97 6.30 21.96
C LYS A 284 -3.20 7.23 21.03
N VAL A 285 -2.65 8.30 21.59
CA VAL A 285 -1.62 9.14 20.95
C VAL A 285 -0.27 8.71 21.50
N ASP A 286 0.70 8.43 20.63
CA ASP A 286 2.09 8.16 21.03
C ASP A 286 2.63 9.31 21.90
N ASN A 287 3.34 8.97 22.99
CA ASN A 287 3.81 9.92 23.99
C ASN A 287 5.34 9.91 24.18
N GLN A 288 6.10 9.27 23.28
CA GLN A 288 7.58 9.14 23.33
C GLN A 288 8.37 10.14 22.45
#